data_AF-A0A4S8HVU0-F1
#
_entry.id   AF-A0A4S8HVU0-F1
#
_cell.length_a   1.000
_cell.length_b   1.000
_cell.length_c   1.000
_cell.angle_alpha   90.00
_cell.angle_beta   90.00
_cell.angle_gamma   90.00
#
_symmetry.space_group_name_H-M   'P 1'
#
loop_
_entity.id
_entity.type
_entity.pdbx_description
1 polymer ?
#
loop_
_entity_poly.entity_id
_entity_poly.type
_entity_poly.pdbx_seq_one_letter_code
_entity_poly.pdbx_strand_id
1 'polypeptide(L)'
;MTRPDTLYGLDIPYDKPVDELVQLTKEPPPVCWNAYTALALNSSDKAINALSGLLTNQDWTHLRSAIEAIGKNEKGIQLEDKLLAYLDNPHQFVVTAAINALSNLKSAKAHNKIKLLTKAENIEVCKTAITALSNIWSVSDFDFLLQLDKLTRDESVRKSIGFVLAEHVDKNNWNDFFTHYNSDSIARHREWSLCFAGEFANDEKLIEPFLNDKDGHIRKRAQAFIKTTKSA
;
A
#
# COMPACT_ATOMS: atom_id res chain seq x y z
N MET A 1 0.92 14.10 6.38
CA MET A 1 2.05 13.97 5.43
C MET A 1 3.10 14.99 5.84
N THR A 2 4.36 14.59 6.01
CA THR A 2 5.44 15.55 6.29
C THR A 2 5.66 16.42 5.05
N ARG A 3 5.76 17.74 5.21
CA ARG A 3 6.12 18.69 4.16
C ARG A 3 7.64 18.85 4.18
N PRO A 4 8.41 18.16 3.32
CA PRO A 4 9.87 18.29 3.31
C PRO A 4 10.27 19.66 2.77
N ASP A 5 11.30 20.28 3.32
CA ASP A 5 11.80 21.56 2.80
C ASP A 5 12.60 21.37 1.50
N THR A 6 13.34 20.26 1.41
CA THR A 6 14.19 19.92 0.26
C THR A 6 13.91 18.53 -0.28
N LEU A 7 14.08 18.34 -1.59
CA LEU A 7 14.10 17.04 -2.24
C LEU A 7 15.13 17.05 -3.36
N TYR A 8 15.88 15.95 -3.50
CA TYR A 8 16.99 15.82 -4.46
C TYR A 8 18.06 16.92 -4.36
N GLY A 9 18.28 17.45 -3.15
CA GLY A 9 19.25 18.53 -2.90
C GLY A 9 18.80 19.92 -3.36
N LEU A 10 17.54 20.10 -3.74
CA LEU A 10 16.94 21.39 -4.09
C LEU A 10 15.77 21.71 -3.16
N ASP A 11 15.56 23.01 -2.90
CA ASP A 11 14.36 23.49 -2.22
C ASP A 11 13.11 23.15 -3.03
N ILE A 12 12.02 22.82 -2.32
CA ILE A 12 10.73 22.64 -2.96
C ILE A 12 10.05 24.02 -3.05
N PRO A 13 9.66 24.47 -4.26
CA PRO A 13 9.23 25.85 -4.49
C PRO A 13 7.78 26.13 -4.04
N TYR A 14 7.45 25.87 -2.78
CA TYR A 14 6.09 25.99 -2.26
C TYR A 14 5.50 27.40 -2.31
N ASP A 15 6.36 28.42 -2.31
CA ASP A 15 6.01 29.84 -2.35
C ASP A 15 5.69 30.33 -3.76
N LYS A 16 6.06 29.56 -4.80
CA LYS A 16 5.82 29.96 -6.19
C LYS A 16 4.33 29.92 -6.55
N PRO A 17 3.84 30.88 -7.36
CA PRO A 17 2.49 30.83 -7.91
C PRO A 17 2.25 29.56 -8.73
N VAL A 18 1.00 29.08 -8.75
CA VAL A 18 0.63 27.84 -9.47
C VAL A 18 1.05 27.87 -10.95
N ASP A 19 0.92 29.01 -11.64
CA ASP A 19 1.30 29.09 -13.06
C ASP A 19 2.81 28.91 -13.27
N GLU A 20 3.62 29.43 -12.33
CA GLU A 20 5.06 29.26 -12.35
C GLU A 20 5.44 27.81 -12.03
N LEU A 21 4.78 27.20 -11.04
CA LEU A 21 4.92 25.76 -10.77
C LEU A 21 4.62 24.92 -12.00
N VAL A 22 3.56 25.23 -12.75
CA VAL A 22 3.25 24.55 -14.01
C VAL A 22 4.36 24.73 -15.05
N GLN A 23 4.97 25.91 -15.18
CA GLN A 23 6.13 26.05 -16.08
C GLN A 23 7.31 25.20 -15.61
N LEU A 24 7.60 25.15 -14.30
CA LEU A 24 8.66 24.32 -13.75
C LEU A 24 8.43 22.82 -13.98
N THR A 25 7.19 22.36 -14.18
CA THR A 25 6.95 20.96 -14.57
C THR A 25 7.50 20.61 -15.96
N LYS A 26 7.91 21.59 -16.77
CA LYS A 26 8.54 21.38 -18.09
C LYS A 26 10.06 21.35 -18.04
N GLU A 27 10.66 21.71 -16.91
CA GLU A 27 12.10 21.71 -16.72
C GLU A 27 12.65 20.28 -16.53
N PRO A 28 13.96 20.06 -16.76
CA PRO A 28 14.57 18.75 -16.51
C PRO A 28 14.48 18.32 -15.03
N PRO A 29 14.50 17.02 -14.74
CA PRO A 29 14.66 16.53 -13.38
C PRO A 29 15.94 17.06 -12.71
N PRO A 30 15.92 17.35 -11.40
CA PRO A 30 14.81 17.12 -10.46
C PRO A 30 13.81 18.29 -10.34
N VAL A 31 13.99 19.39 -11.10
CA VAL A 31 13.17 20.61 -10.96
C VAL A 31 11.69 20.33 -11.16
N CYS A 32 11.33 19.57 -12.21
CA CYS A 32 9.93 19.22 -12.46
C CYS A 32 9.31 18.39 -11.33
N TRP A 33 10.06 17.48 -10.70
CA TRP A 33 9.56 16.67 -9.59
C TRP A 33 9.30 17.49 -8.33
N ASN A 34 10.15 18.49 -8.06
CA ASN A 34 9.90 19.43 -6.97
C ASN A 34 8.67 20.29 -7.26
N ALA A 35 8.44 20.67 -8.53
CA ALA A 35 7.23 21.39 -8.93
C ALA A 35 5.95 20.56 -8.73
N TYR A 36 5.95 19.27 -9.10
CA TYR A 36 4.83 18.37 -8.80
C TYR A 36 4.59 18.22 -7.30
N THR A 37 5.66 18.16 -6.50
CA THR A 37 5.56 18.09 -5.03
C THR A 37 4.95 19.37 -4.44
N ALA A 38 5.34 20.53 -4.94
CA ALA A 38 4.76 21.81 -4.54
C ALA A 38 3.27 21.90 -4.93
N LEU A 39 2.91 21.47 -6.14
CA LEU A 39 1.51 21.40 -6.59
C LEU A 39 0.68 20.43 -5.74
N ALA A 40 1.25 19.28 -5.38
CA ALA A 40 0.57 18.28 -4.55
C ALA A 40 0.16 18.84 -3.19
N LEU A 41 1.01 19.64 -2.55
CA LEU A 41 0.74 20.22 -1.22
C LEU A 41 0.07 21.60 -1.28
N ASN A 42 -0.37 22.04 -2.46
CA ASN A 42 -1.10 23.29 -2.62
C ASN A 42 -2.62 23.03 -2.60
N SER A 43 -3.28 23.58 -1.59
CA SER A 43 -4.72 23.45 -1.31
C SER A 43 -5.64 24.29 -2.21
N SER A 44 -5.11 25.09 -3.14
CA SER A 44 -5.93 25.95 -4.00
C SER A 44 -6.66 25.17 -5.10
N ASP A 45 -7.86 25.63 -5.48
CA ASP A 45 -8.57 25.06 -6.64
C ASP A 45 -7.76 25.20 -7.94
N LYS A 46 -6.93 26.25 -8.00
CA LYS A 46 -6.01 26.47 -9.11
C LYS A 46 -4.99 25.34 -9.23
N ALA A 47 -4.46 24.83 -8.12
CA ALA A 47 -3.48 23.74 -8.12
C ALA A 47 -4.09 22.42 -8.60
N ILE A 48 -5.28 22.04 -8.11
CA ILE A 48 -5.93 20.80 -8.57
C ILE A 48 -6.37 20.91 -10.05
N ASN A 49 -6.83 22.08 -10.50
CA ASN A 49 -7.12 22.33 -11.91
C ASN A 49 -5.86 22.24 -12.79
N ALA A 50 -4.72 22.76 -12.31
CA ALA A 50 -3.45 22.63 -12.99
C ALA A 50 -3.00 21.16 -13.10
N LEU A 51 -3.07 20.40 -12.00
CA LEU A 51 -2.76 18.96 -12.00
C LEU A 51 -3.67 18.18 -12.96
N SER A 52 -4.97 18.52 -12.99
CA SER A 52 -5.95 17.96 -13.94
C SER A 52 -5.56 18.20 -15.40
N GLY A 53 -4.98 19.37 -15.72
CA GLY A 53 -4.45 19.69 -17.05
C GLY A 53 -3.16 18.92 -17.37
N LEU A 54 -2.29 18.69 -16.39
CA LEU A 54 -1.03 17.95 -16.57
C LEU A 54 -1.22 16.46 -16.89
N LEU A 55 -2.43 15.91 -16.67
CA LEU A 55 -2.81 14.55 -17.07
C LEU A 55 -2.82 14.32 -18.60
N THR A 56 -2.78 15.38 -19.42
CA THR A 56 -2.74 15.24 -20.88
C THR A 56 -1.31 15.10 -21.44
N ASN A 57 -0.28 15.08 -20.57
CA ASN A 57 1.10 14.93 -21.00
C ASN A 57 1.34 13.53 -21.60
N GLN A 58 2.02 13.49 -22.75
CA GLN A 58 2.32 12.24 -23.46
C GLN A 58 3.54 11.52 -22.89
N ASP A 59 4.42 12.23 -22.17
CA ASP A 59 5.53 11.61 -21.46
C ASP A 59 4.99 10.91 -20.20
N TRP A 60 5.16 9.58 -20.15
CA TRP A 60 4.70 8.75 -19.05
C TRP A 60 5.31 9.16 -17.70
N THR A 61 6.52 9.74 -17.68
CA THR A 61 7.18 10.17 -16.44
C THR A 61 6.48 11.38 -15.83
N HIS A 62 6.06 12.33 -16.67
CA HIS A 62 5.29 13.50 -16.27
C HIS A 62 3.85 13.12 -15.92
N LEU A 63 3.23 12.24 -16.72
CA LEU A 63 1.91 11.71 -16.43
C LEU A 63 1.87 11.00 -15.07
N ARG A 64 2.84 10.12 -14.81
CA ARG A 64 3.02 9.45 -13.51
C ARG A 64 3.15 10.46 -12.37
N SER A 65 3.98 11.49 -12.56
CA SER A 65 4.21 12.53 -11.53
C SER A 65 2.95 13.34 -11.24
N ALA A 66 2.15 13.66 -12.27
CA ALA A 66 0.86 14.33 -12.10
C ALA A 66 -0.12 13.45 -11.31
N ILE A 67 -0.24 12.16 -11.64
CA ILE A 67 -1.10 11.20 -10.93
C ILE A 67 -0.67 11.07 -9.46
N GLU A 68 0.62 10.93 -9.18
CA GLU A 68 1.16 10.85 -7.82
C GLU A 68 0.88 12.14 -7.03
N ALA A 69 1.03 13.30 -7.67
CA ALA A 69 0.73 14.58 -7.04
C ALA A 69 -0.77 14.73 -6.72
N ILE A 70 -1.66 14.30 -7.61
CA ILE A 70 -3.11 14.27 -7.36
C ILE A 70 -3.42 13.36 -6.17
N GLY A 71 -2.81 12.18 -6.10
CA GLY A 71 -2.99 11.24 -5.00
C GLY A 71 -2.57 11.77 -3.62
N LYS A 72 -1.74 12.82 -3.58
CA LYS A 72 -1.27 13.49 -2.35
C LYS A 72 -1.95 14.83 -2.09
N ASN A 73 -2.74 15.34 -3.04
CA ASN A 73 -3.43 16.61 -2.93
C ASN A 73 -4.74 16.45 -2.14
N GLU A 74 -5.02 17.39 -1.24
CA GLU A 74 -6.24 17.38 -0.42
C GLU A 74 -7.54 17.37 -1.26
N LYS A 75 -7.51 17.95 -2.46
CA LYS A 75 -8.62 18.01 -3.41
C LYS A 75 -8.51 16.94 -4.50
N GLY A 76 -7.53 16.03 -4.39
CA GLY A 76 -7.26 14.99 -5.38
C GLY A 76 -8.45 14.09 -5.71
N ILE A 77 -9.32 13.85 -4.73
CA ILE A 77 -10.52 13.02 -4.90
C ILE A 77 -11.50 13.59 -5.95
N GLN A 78 -11.44 14.89 -6.23
CA GLN A 78 -12.23 15.51 -7.31
C GLN A 78 -11.89 14.95 -8.70
N LEU A 79 -10.73 14.30 -8.85
CA LEU A 79 -10.26 13.69 -10.09
C LEU A 79 -10.35 12.16 -10.09
N GLU A 80 -11.10 11.57 -9.14
CA GLU A 80 -11.24 10.12 -8.98
C GLU A 80 -11.57 9.40 -10.31
N ASP A 81 -12.54 9.92 -11.07
CA ASP A 81 -12.94 9.31 -12.35
C ASP A 81 -11.83 9.31 -13.41
N LYS A 82 -11.00 10.36 -13.43
CA LYS A 82 -9.83 10.41 -14.31
C LYS A 82 -8.79 9.39 -13.87
N LEU A 83 -8.53 9.30 -12.56
CA LEU A 83 -7.59 8.33 -12.00
C LEU A 83 -8.01 6.87 -12.27
N LEU A 84 -9.31 6.58 -12.19
CA LEU A 84 -9.86 5.25 -12.50
C LEU A 84 -9.63 4.79 -13.94
N ALA A 85 -9.50 5.72 -14.89
CA ALA A 85 -9.18 5.40 -16.28
C ALA A 85 -7.71 4.98 -16.45
N TYR A 86 -6.80 5.48 -15.61
CA TYR A 86 -5.37 5.12 -15.67
C TYR A 86 -5.05 3.74 -15.10
N LEU A 87 -6.00 3.08 -14.43
CA LEU A 87 -5.87 1.67 -14.02
C LEU A 87 -5.77 0.71 -15.23
N ASP A 88 -6.29 1.13 -16.39
CA ASP A 88 -6.29 0.36 -17.63
C ASP A 88 -5.16 0.81 -18.59
N ASN A 89 -4.20 1.61 -18.11
CA ASN A 89 -3.11 2.15 -18.93
C ASN A 89 -2.10 1.05 -19.35
N PRO A 90 -1.58 1.06 -20.59
CA PRO A 90 -0.59 0.07 -21.02
C PRO A 90 0.75 0.18 -20.28
N HIS A 91 1.07 1.33 -19.71
CA HIS A 91 2.33 1.58 -19.02
C HIS A 91 2.20 1.26 -17.52
N GLN A 92 2.90 0.21 -17.06
CA GLN A 92 2.79 -0.31 -15.70
C GLN A 92 3.14 0.73 -14.61
N PHE A 93 4.07 1.65 -14.89
CA PHE A 93 4.41 2.73 -13.97
C PHE A 93 3.27 3.77 -13.82
N VAL A 94 2.42 3.92 -14.84
CA VAL A 94 1.21 4.77 -14.77
C VAL A 94 0.13 4.05 -13.98
N VAL A 95 -0.05 2.74 -14.21
CA VAL A 95 -1.01 1.91 -13.47
C VAL A 95 -0.70 1.90 -11.97
N THR A 96 0.56 1.65 -11.59
CA THR A 96 0.99 1.66 -10.17
C THR A 96 0.81 3.03 -9.52
N ALA A 97 1.12 4.12 -10.22
CA ALA A 97 0.83 5.47 -9.73
C ALA A 97 -0.67 5.70 -9.52
N ALA A 98 -1.52 5.24 -10.45
CA ALA A 98 -2.97 5.38 -10.33
C ALA A 98 -3.53 4.56 -9.15
N ILE A 99 -3.07 3.33 -8.97
CA ILE A 99 -3.41 2.50 -7.80
C ILE A 99 -3.04 3.24 -6.51
N ASN A 100 -1.79 3.71 -6.40
CA ASN A 100 -1.32 4.41 -5.20
C ASN A 100 -2.08 5.72 -4.95
N ALA A 101 -2.39 6.49 -5.99
CA ALA A 101 -3.16 7.71 -5.87
C ALA A 101 -4.58 7.44 -5.35
N LEU A 102 -5.28 6.48 -5.94
CA LEU A 102 -6.64 6.09 -5.51
C LEU A 102 -6.65 5.50 -4.09
N SER A 103 -5.61 4.74 -3.74
CA SER A 103 -5.39 4.20 -2.40
C SER A 103 -5.20 5.31 -1.35
N ASN A 104 -4.34 6.29 -1.63
CA ASN A 104 -4.09 7.43 -0.74
C ASN A 104 -5.35 8.31 -0.57
N LEU A 105 -6.12 8.46 -1.65
CA LEU A 105 -7.38 9.19 -1.65
C LEU A 105 -8.55 8.39 -1.04
N LYS A 106 -8.30 7.16 -0.58
CA LYS A 106 -9.31 6.28 0.04
C LYS A 106 -10.52 6.04 -0.87
N SER A 107 -10.29 5.89 -2.17
CA SER A 107 -11.32 5.69 -3.18
C SER A 107 -11.99 4.32 -3.03
N ALA A 108 -13.18 4.30 -2.41
CA ALA A 108 -14.03 3.11 -2.37
C ALA A 108 -14.47 2.67 -3.79
N LYS A 109 -14.62 3.62 -4.72
CA LYS A 109 -14.99 3.36 -6.11
C LYS A 109 -13.92 2.55 -6.86
N ALA A 110 -12.65 2.73 -6.52
CA ALA A 110 -11.54 2.01 -7.12
C ALA A 110 -11.40 0.56 -6.66
N HIS A 111 -12.03 0.20 -5.53
CA HIS A 111 -11.85 -1.08 -4.85
C HIS A 111 -11.91 -2.28 -5.80
N ASN A 112 -13.01 -2.45 -6.54
CA ASN A 112 -13.19 -3.62 -7.40
C ASN A 112 -12.19 -3.66 -8.57
N LYS A 113 -11.84 -2.51 -9.15
CA LYS A 113 -10.82 -2.45 -10.20
C LYS A 113 -9.44 -2.80 -9.67
N ILE A 114 -9.05 -2.23 -8.52
CA ILE A 114 -7.77 -2.54 -7.86
C ILE A 114 -7.71 -4.01 -7.46
N LYS A 115 -8.80 -4.58 -6.94
CA LYS A 115 -8.92 -6.00 -6.62
C LYS A 115 -8.70 -6.92 -7.82
N LEU A 116 -9.10 -6.51 -9.02
CA LEU A 116 -8.80 -7.27 -10.25
C LEU A 116 -7.30 -7.22 -10.61
N LEU A 117 -6.64 -6.09 -10.35
CA LEU A 117 -5.21 -5.90 -10.64
C LEU A 117 -4.28 -6.74 -9.75
N THR A 118 -4.77 -7.34 -8.65
CA THR A 118 -3.99 -8.33 -7.88
C THR A 118 -3.70 -9.60 -8.68
N LYS A 119 -4.36 -9.79 -9.84
CA LYS A 119 -4.12 -10.89 -10.78
C LYS A 119 -3.29 -10.47 -12.00
N ALA A 120 -2.77 -9.24 -12.03
CA ALA A 120 -1.93 -8.77 -13.11
C ALA A 120 -0.67 -9.64 -13.24
N GLU A 121 -0.25 -9.90 -14.49
CA GLU A 121 0.99 -10.64 -14.77
C GLU A 121 2.23 -9.90 -14.27
N ASN A 122 2.19 -8.56 -14.31
CA ASN A 122 3.26 -7.76 -13.75
C ASN A 122 3.21 -7.80 -12.21
N ILE A 123 4.25 -8.40 -11.62
CA ILE A 123 4.37 -8.58 -10.17
C ILE A 123 4.31 -7.26 -9.39
N GLU A 124 4.85 -6.17 -9.94
CA GLU A 124 4.83 -4.88 -9.25
C GLU A 124 3.42 -4.26 -9.22
N VAL A 125 2.67 -4.35 -10.33
CA VAL A 125 1.24 -3.97 -10.37
C VAL A 125 0.44 -4.83 -9.39
N CYS A 126 0.65 -6.15 -9.39
CA CYS A 126 0.00 -7.10 -8.49
C CYS A 126 0.23 -6.74 -7.01
N LYS A 127 1.49 -6.54 -6.60
CA LYS A 127 1.85 -6.16 -5.23
C LYS A 127 1.35 -4.78 -4.83
N THR A 128 1.40 -3.82 -5.75
CA THR A 128 0.86 -2.47 -5.53
C THR A 128 -0.64 -2.54 -5.28
N ALA A 129 -1.37 -3.34 -6.07
CA ALA A 129 -2.80 -3.56 -5.87
C ALA A 129 -3.12 -4.22 -4.53
N ILE A 130 -2.39 -5.28 -4.14
CA ILE A 130 -2.54 -5.94 -2.84
C ILE A 130 -2.36 -4.94 -1.69
N THR A 131 -1.26 -4.17 -1.73
CA THR A 131 -0.96 -3.17 -0.69
C THR A 131 -2.04 -2.08 -0.65
N ALA A 132 -2.49 -1.63 -1.82
CA ALA A 132 -3.50 -0.60 -1.92
C ALA A 132 -4.84 -1.00 -1.30
N LEU A 133 -5.23 -2.28 -1.37
CA LEU A 133 -6.45 -2.78 -0.72
C LEU A 133 -6.44 -2.53 0.79
N SER A 134 -5.28 -2.54 1.47
CA SER A 134 -5.20 -2.23 2.91
C SER A 134 -5.80 -0.85 3.24
N ASN A 135 -5.62 0.12 2.34
CA ASN A 135 -6.11 1.48 2.54
C ASN A 135 -7.58 1.68 2.15
N ILE A 136 -8.14 0.82 1.30
CA ILE A 136 -9.53 0.89 0.81
C ILE A 136 -10.31 -0.36 1.20
N TRP A 137 -9.94 -0.93 2.34
CA TRP A 137 -10.29 -2.27 2.79
C TRP A 137 -11.79 -2.52 2.86
N SER A 138 -12.21 -3.68 2.34
CA SER A 138 -13.51 -4.29 2.60
C SER A 138 -13.32 -5.55 3.45
N VAL A 139 -14.25 -5.83 4.37
CA VAL A 139 -14.18 -7.04 5.23
C VAL A 139 -14.03 -8.33 4.41
N SER A 140 -14.63 -8.38 3.21
CA SER A 140 -14.53 -9.51 2.29
C SER A 140 -13.16 -9.66 1.60
N ASP A 141 -12.25 -8.71 1.78
CA ASP A 141 -10.89 -8.82 1.24
C ASP A 141 -10.02 -9.78 2.02
N PHE A 142 -10.33 -10.02 3.29
CA PHE A 142 -9.59 -10.99 4.09
C PHE A 142 -9.66 -12.38 3.47
N ASP A 143 -10.87 -12.88 3.23
CA ASP A 143 -11.10 -14.17 2.58
C ASP A 143 -10.53 -14.21 1.16
N PHE A 144 -10.71 -13.13 0.42
CA PHE A 144 -10.18 -13.03 -0.94
C PHE A 144 -8.64 -13.16 -0.97
N LEU A 145 -7.94 -12.44 -0.10
CA LEU A 145 -6.49 -12.46 -0.03
C LEU A 145 -5.96 -13.81 0.50
N LEU A 146 -6.64 -14.44 1.45
CA LEU A 146 -6.32 -15.82 1.85
C LEU A 146 -6.44 -16.80 0.69
N GLN A 147 -7.49 -16.70 -0.13
CA GLN A 147 -7.63 -17.54 -1.33
C GLN A 147 -6.56 -17.21 -2.37
N LEU A 148 -6.21 -15.94 -2.55
CA LEU A 148 -5.15 -15.54 -3.45
C LEU A 148 -3.78 -16.11 -3.02
N ASP A 149 -3.45 -16.07 -1.72
CA ASP A 149 -2.20 -16.62 -1.17
C ASP A 149 -2.07 -18.12 -1.43
N LYS A 150 -3.17 -18.88 -1.34
CA LYS A 150 -3.22 -20.33 -1.64
C LYS A 150 -2.92 -20.64 -3.11
N LEU A 151 -3.24 -19.73 -4.01
CA LEU A 151 -3.10 -19.92 -5.46
C LEU A 151 -1.72 -19.47 -5.98
N THR A 152 -1.12 -18.44 -5.36
CA THR A 152 0.17 -17.93 -5.80
C THR A 152 1.34 -18.77 -5.28
N ARG A 153 2.35 -18.96 -6.12
CA ARG A 153 3.64 -19.56 -5.72
C ARG A 153 4.75 -18.51 -5.57
N ASP A 154 4.46 -17.25 -5.90
CA ASP A 154 5.44 -16.17 -5.82
C ASP A 154 5.59 -15.71 -4.37
N GLU A 155 6.76 -15.98 -3.79
CA GLU A 155 7.05 -15.66 -2.39
C GLU A 155 6.92 -14.15 -2.10
N SER A 156 7.24 -13.28 -3.06
CA SER A 156 7.15 -11.82 -2.89
C SER A 156 5.71 -11.32 -2.85
N VAL A 157 4.83 -11.93 -3.65
CA VAL A 157 3.38 -11.70 -3.60
C VAL A 157 2.82 -12.21 -2.29
N ARG A 158 3.18 -13.43 -1.86
CA ARG A 158 2.76 -14.00 -0.57
C ARG A 158 3.16 -13.12 0.61
N LYS A 159 4.39 -12.58 0.63
CA LYS A 159 4.82 -11.62 1.66
C LYS A 159 3.95 -10.36 1.70
N SER A 160 3.55 -9.86 0.53
CA SER A 160 2.68 -8.68 0.43
C SER A 160 1.28 -8.99 0.94
N ILE A 161 0.74 -10.16 0.60
CA ILE A 161 -0.56 -10.64 1.09
C ILE A 161 -0.54 -10.82 2.60
N GLY A 162 0.44 -11.56 3.13
CA GLY A 162 0.55 -11.81 4.56
C GLY A 162 0.71 -10.53 5.38
N PHE A 163 1.45 -9.53 4.85
CA PHE A 163 1.54 -8.21 5.48
C PHE A 163 0.18 -7.53 5.57
N VAL A 164 -0.55 -7.43 4.45
CA VAL A 164 -1.88 -6.79 4.43
C VAL A 164 -2.85 -7.56 5.34
N LEU A 165 -2.89 -8.89 5.25
CA LEU A 165 -3.75 -9.70 6.13
C LEU A 165 -3.43 -9.45 7.61
N ALA A 166 -2.14 -9.37 7.98
CA ALA A 166 -1.74 -9.11 9.36
C ALA A 166 -2.15 -7.71 9.87
N GLU A 167 -2.24 -6.69 9.00
CA GLU A 167 -2.77 -5.36 9.37
C GLU A 167 -4.27 -5.38 9.67
N HIS A 168 -4.99 -6.38 9.15
CA HIS A 168 -6.45 -6.49 9.23
C HIS A 168 -6.92 -7.71 10.03
N VAL A 169 -6.05 -8.30 10.85
CA VAL A 169 -6.44 -9.35 11.80
C VAL A 169 -7.28 -8.76 12.93
N ASP A 170 -8.38 -9.44 13.28
CA ASP A 170 -9.22 -9.13 14.42
C ASP A 170 -9.69 -10.40 15.15
N LYS A 171 -10.49 -10.21 16.21
CA LYS A 171 -11.06 -11.30 17.02
C LYS A 171 -11.91 -12.31 16.23
N ASN A 172 -12.39 -11.96 15.05
CA ASN A 172 -13.28 -12.79 14.24
C ASN A 172 -12.51 -13.60 13.19
N ASN A 173 -11.37 -13.11 12.71
CA ASN A 173 -10.63 -13.71 11.59
C ASN A 173 -9.23 -14.24 11.95
N TRP A 174 -8.72 -13.98 13.17
CA TRP A 174 -7.36 -14.39 13.57
C TRP A 174 -7.13 -15.90 13.43
N ASN A 175 -8.16 -16.72 13.67
CA ASN A 175 -8.05 -18.17 13.59
C ASN A 175 -7.83 -18.64 12.13
N ASP A 176 -8.41 -17.94 11.15
CA ASP A 176 -8.20 -18.24 9.73
C ASP A 176 -6.78 -17.87 9.31
N PHE A 177 -6.28 -16.71 9.76
CA PHE A 177 -4.86 -16.33 9.59
C PHE A 177 -3.94 -17.38 10.22
N PHE A 178 -4.20 -17.74 11.48
CA PHE A 178 -3.41 -18.71 12.22
C PHE A 178 -3.37 -20.05 11.51
N THR A 179 -4.53 -20.60 11.13
CA THR A 179 -4.65 -21.89 10.45
C THR A 179 -3.90 -21.89 9.12
N HIS A 180 -3.96 -20.78 8.39
CA HIS A 180 -3.28 -20.64 7.10
C HIS A 180 -1.76 -20.50 7.23
N TYR A 181 -1.25 -19.80 8.25
CA TYR A 181 0.15 -19.39 8.33
C TYR A 181 1.00 -20.01 9.46
N ASN A 182 0.43 -20.77 10.42
CA ASN A 182 1.17 -21.25 11.60
C ASN A 182 2.40 -22.13 11.26
N SER A 183 2.39 -22.78 10.12
CA SER A 183 3.46 -23.67 9.64
C SER A 183 4.06 -23.21 8.30
N ASP A 184 3.83 -21.93 7.96
CA ASP A 184 4.23 -21.38 6.67
C ASP A 184 5.75 -21.44 6.41
N SER A 185 6.16 -21.47 5.14
CA SER A 185 7.58 -21.40 4.79
C SER A 185 8.21 -20.05 5.21
N ILE A 186 7.47 -18.95 5.12
CA ILE A 186 7.90 -17.58 5.43
C ILE A 186 7.87 -17.36 6.95
N ALA A 187 9.02 -17.02 7.54
CA ALA A 187 9.16 -16.82 8.99
C ALA A 187 8.21 -15.76 9.54
N ARG A 188 8.05 -14.64 8.83
CA ARG A 188 7.20 -13.53 9.27
C ARG A 188 5.72 -13.94 9.41
N HIS A 189 5.23 -14.81 8.54
CA HIS A 189 3.86 -15.34 8.61
C HIS A 189 3.64 -16.15 9.90
N ARG A 190 4.56 -17.08 10.18
CA ARG A 190 4.55 -17.87 11.43
C ARG A 190 4.67 -16.98 12.66
N GLU A 191 5.54 -15.97 12.61
CA GLU A 191 5.74 -15.02 13.70
C GLU A 191 4.45 -14.25 14.02
N TRP A 192 3.71 -13.79 13.00
CA TRP A 192 2.41 -13.14 13.19
C TRP A 192 1.35 -14.11 13.72
N SER A 193 1.28 -15.35 13.20
CA SER A 193 0.37 -16.37 13.73
C SER A 193 0.59 -16.61 15.23
N LEU A 194 1.85 -16.72 15.67
CA LEU A 194 2.20 -16.83 17.08
C LEU A 194 1.69 -15.62 17.89
N CYS A 195 1.88 -14.41 17.39
CA CYS A 195 1.45 -13.20 18.09
C CYS A 195 -0.08 -13.14 18.23
N PHE A 196 -0.81 -13.40 17.15
CA PHE A 196 -2.27 -13.37 17.16
C PHE A 196 -2.88 -14.50 18.00
N ALA A 197 -2.30 -15.71 18.00
CA ALA A 197 -2.73 -16.77 18.91
C ALA A 197 -2.53 -16.37 20.38
N GLY A 198 -1.40 -15.74 20.70
CA GLY A 198 -1.13 -15.23 22.06
C GLY A 198 -2.09 -14.11 22.47
N GLU A 199 -2.53 -13.28 21.53
CA GLU A 199 -3.46 -12.18 21.77
C GLU A 199 -4.92 -12.64 21.90
N PHE A 200 -5.39 -13.51 21.01
CA PHE A 200 -6.83 -13.81 20.89
C PHE A 200 -7.25 -15.18 21.42
N ALA A 201 -6.38 -16.19 21.43
CA ALA A 201 -6.80 -17.56 21.73
C ALA A 201 -6.81 -17.88 23.23
N ASN A 202 -5.86 -17.30 23.98
CA ASN A 202 -5.54 -17.69 25.36
C ASN A 202 -5.40 -19.21 25.56
N ASP A 203 -4.86 -19.92 24.55
CA ASP A 203 -4.64 -21.37 24.56
C ASP A 203 -3.15 -21.67 24.28
N GLU A 204 -2.44 -22.13 25.31
CA GLU A 204 -1.02 -22.48 25.22
C GLU A 204 -0.75 -23.57 24.15
N LYS A 205 -1.73 -24.44 23.85
CA LYS A 205 -1.55 -25.51 22.85
C LYS A 205 -1.31 -24.98 21.45
N LEU A 206 -1.79 -23.77 21.14
CA LEU A 206 -1.53 -23.11 19.85
C LEU A 206 -0.12 -22.49 19.81
N ILE A 207 0.49 -22.25 20.97
CA ILE A 207 1.83 -21.65 21.11
C ILE A 207 2.92 -22.71 21.16
N GLU A 208 2.65 -23.86 21.78
CA GLU A 208 3.61 -24.97 21.95
C GLU A 208 4.36 -25.37 20.67
N PRO A 209 3.73 -25.48 19.49
CA PRO A 209 4.45 -25.82 18.25
C PRO A 209 5.58 -24.85 17.91
N PHE A 210 5.43 -23.56 18.24
CA PHE A 210 6.42 -22.52 17.94
C PHE A 210 7.67 -22.57 18.84
N LEU A 211 7.64 -23.33 19.95
CA LEU A 211 8.84 -23.56 20.76
C LEU A 211 9.94 -24.31 20.00
N ASN A 212 9.55 -25.08 18.99
CA ASN A 212 10.43 -25.85 18.12
C ASN A 212 10.53 -25.25 16.71
N ASP A 213 10.12 -23.99 16.52
CA ASP A 213 10.20 -23.32 15.21
C ASP A 213 11.65 -23.29 14.69
N LYS A 214 11.85 -23.38 13.38
CA LYS A 214 13.17 -23.26 12.73
C LYS A 214 13.85 -21.91 13.00
N ASP A 215 13.06 -20.85 13.18
CA ASP A 215 13.54 -19.49 13.46
C ASP A 215 13.73 -19.26 14.98
N GLY A 216 14.94 -18.85 15.37
CA GLY A 216 15.28 -18.63 16.78
C GLY A 216 14.54 -17.46 17.43
N HIS A 217 14.15 -16.44 16.67
CA HIS A 217 13.37 -15.32 17.21
C HIS A 217 11.95 -15.74 17.54
N ILE A 218 11.35 -16.58 16.71
CA ILE A 218 10.01 -17.14 16.95
C ILE A 218 10.03 -18.04 18.19
N ARG A 219 11.02 -18.93 18.32
CA ARG A 219 11.19 -19.76 19.53
C ARG A 219 11.29 -18.92 20.80
N LYS A 220 12.13 -17.87 20.78
CA LYS A 220 12.30 -16.95 21.92
C LYS A 220 11.00 -16.26 22.30
N ARG A 221 10.19 -15.85 21.30
CA ARG A 221 8.90 -15.20 21.56
C ARG A 221 7.86 -16.17 22.12
N ALA A 222 7.79 -17.40 21.60
CA ALA A 222 6.89 -18.43 22.13
C ALA A 222 7.20 -18.74 23.60
N GLN A 223 8.47 -18.83 23.96
CA GLN A 223 8.90 -18.99 25.36
C GLN A 223 8.48 -17.82 26.25
N ALA A 224 8.49 -16.59 25.73
CA ALA A 224 8.06 -15.41 26.48
C ALA A 224 6.55 -15.45 26.75
N PHE A 225 5.73 -15.83 25.76
CA PHE A 225 4.28 -15.98 25.93
C PHE A 225 3.92 -16.96 27.04
N ILE A 226 4.49 -18.18 27.02
CA ILE A 226 4.21 -19.21 28.04
C ILE A 226 4.60 -18.74 29.45
N LYS A 227 5.69 -17.97 29.59
CA LYS A 227 6.09 -17.44 30.90
C LYS A 227 5.09 -16.41 31.43
N THR A 228 4.56 -15.55 30.56
CA THR A 228 3.57 -14.54 30.94
C THR A 228 2.25 -15.18 31.37
N THR A 229 1.75 -16.17 30.62
CA THR A 229 0.49 -16.85 30.94
C THR A 229 0.54 -17.61 32.26
N LYS A 230 1.69 -18.21 32.61
CA LYS A 230 1.89 -18.91 33.91
C LYS A 230 2.04 -17.99 35.11
N SER A 231 2.25 -16.68 34.88
CA SER A 231 2.47 -15.69 35.93
C SER A 231 1.22 -14.83 36.22
N ALA A 232 0.14 -15.01 35.44
CA ALA A 232 -1.15 -14.35 35.59
C ALA A 232 -2.15 -15.25 36.34
#